data_AF-A0A453K9E2-F1
#
_entry.id   AF-A0A453K9E2-F1
#
_cell.length_a   1.000
_cell.length_b   1.000
_cell.length_c   1.000
_cell.angle_alpha   90.00
_cell.angle_beta   90.00
_cell.angle_gamma   90.00
#
_symmetry.space_group_name_H-M   'P 1'
#
loop_
_entity.id
_entity.type
_entity.pdbx_description
1 polymer ?
#
loop_
_entity_poly.entity_id
_entity_poly.type
_entity_poly.pdbx_seq_one_letter_code
_entity_poly.pdbx_strand_id
1 'polypeptide(L)'
;MSKLANQPAPPSSDMDVDSAAAVEEKNPVRFSINVLELMREAQMQHGLRHGDYTRYRRYCTARLRRLYKSLKFLHGRGKYTRRNITESTVTDVRFLHVVFYTAERAWSHAMEKKTAGPNAPQRIYMLGRFRKAVKWAALFSQLCSIKGDSRTSLEAEAYASYMKGTLLFEQEKNIEAAMLNFKNTRTVYEELGKYGSIENQLLCRQRIEEVEPMIGFCSRKLGGSALQEHDLLDMEKEGPAYDLFKAKIEAVLSETRSQQAASMTEFNWLGRRFPITSAKTRVSILKAQQLEKDLNGAATEPIPADKKLAIFDKLFSAYHEARSCIRNDLASAGNAENIRDELNGLDKAVSAVLGLRTIERNQLLVTIAKSKFAKHRDEKNEKITKPEELVRLYDLLIQNTTDLTDLVSSGRDKNEEENAFVREYELKDLAFRAERCFYLAKSYSSVSKRAEAYALFSYAHSLADSALQELANSPHKTLIQDLEALSFNCRSNSCIEHATGIMEDESAPERLSKGVSTISLGDDKRKDTKYLLDILGSYESALGEQSAKAPCRISQFPPPFQSVPCNPIVLD
;
A
#
# COMPACT_ATOMS: atom_id res chain seq x y z
N MET A 1 26.00 20.36 -104.26
CA MET A 1 24.77 20.06 -103.49
C MET A 1 24.96 18.71 -102.81
N SER A 2 25.41 18.74 -101.55
CA SER A 2 25.77 17.55 -100.78
C SER A 2 25.01 17.53 -99.46
N LYS A 3 24.29 16.41 -99.27
CA LYS A 3 23.79 15.84 -98.00
C LYS A 3 24.85 15.92 -96.89
N LEU A 4 24.59 15.84 -95.58
CA LEU A 4 23.58 15.19 -94.72
C LEU A 4 23.56 16.02 -93.40
N ALA A 5 22.41 16.24 -92.74
CA ALA A 5 21.80 15.40 -91.68
C ALA A 5 22.66 15.32 -90.39
N ASN A 6 22.15 15.36 -89.15
CA ASN A 6 20.81 15.50 -88.58
C ASN A 6 21.04 15.72 -87.06
N GLN A 7 20.45 16.73 -86.43
CA GLN A 7 20.15 16.75 -84.98
C GLN A 7 19.01 17.74 -84.74
N PRO A 8 17.88 17.34 -84.12
CA PRO A 8 16.98 18.27 -83.46
C PRO A 8 17.05 18.12 -81.93
N ALA A 9 17.10 19.27 -81.26
CA ALA A 9 16.98 19.46 -79.81
C ALA A 9 15.49 19.77 -79.45
N PRO A 10 15.08 19.76 -78.16
CA PRO A 10 13.96 18.97 -77.65
C PRO A 10 12.66 19.78 -77.43
N PRO A 11 11.56 19.12 -77.00
CA PRO A 11 10.85 19.65 -75.84
C PRO A 11 10.23 18.63 -74.86
N SER A 12 10.23 19.05 -73.59
CA SER A 12 9.32 18.76 -72.45
C SER A 12 8.82 17.32 -72.20
N SER A 13 9.26 16.73 -71.09
CA SER A 13 8.61 15.57 -70.46
C SER A 13 8.51 15.72 -68.94
N ASP A 14 7.33 15.39 -68.46
CA ASP A 14 6.81 15.20 -67.11
C ASP A 14 7.81 14.98 -65.96
N MET A 15 7.52 15.67 -64.85
CA MET A 15 8.11 15.41 -63.54
C MET A 15 7.51 14.13 -62.96
N ASP A 16 8.19 13.02 -63.16
CA ASP A 16 7.98 11.82 -62.35
C ASP A 16 8.63 11.97 -60.98
N VAL A 17 7.81 11.69 -59.98
CA VAL A 17 8.09 11.77 -58.55
C VAL A 17 9.01 10.62 -58.17
N ASP A 18 10.26 10.93 -57.85
CA ASP A 18 11.22 9.94 -57.32
C ASP A 18 10.67 9.36 -56.01
N SER A 19 10.36 8.07 -56.08
CA SER A 19 9.94 7.21 -54.99
C SER A 19 11.01 7.16 -53.90
N ALA A 20 10.79 7.92 -52.83
CA ALA A 20 11.49 7.73 -51.56
C ALA A 20 11.19 6.32 -51.05
N ALA A 21 12.18 5.43 -51.14
CA ALA A 21 12.14 4.11 -50.55
C ALA A 21 11.83 4.24 -49.05
N ALA A 22 10.64 3.77 -48.67
CA ALA A 22 10.27 3.56 -47.30
C ALA A 22 11.29 2.63 -46.65
N VAL A 23 12.11 3.15 -45.75
CA VAL A 23 12.89 2.35 -44.82
C VAL A 23 11.88 1.68 -43.90
N GLU A 24 11.52 0.44 -44.22
CA GLU A 24 10.83 -0.46 -43.29
C GLU A 24 11.70 -0.57 -42.02
N GLU A 25 11.32 0.14 -40.96
CA GLU A 25 11.80 -0.14 -39.60
C GLU A 25 11.30 -1.54 -39.21
N LYS A 26 12.11 -2.56 -39.53
CA LYS A 26 11.91 -3.91 -39.00
C LYS A 26 11.98 -3.84 -37.47
N ASN A 27 10.85 -4.09 -36.81
CA ASN A 27 10.79 -4.26 -35.36
C ASN A 27 11.99 -5.09 -34.87
N PRO A 28 12.79 -4.58 -33.91
CA PRO A 28 14.00 -5.28 -33.49
C PRO A 28 13.59 -6.62 -32.87
N VAL A 29 14.07 -7.72 -33.44
CA VAL A 29 13.87 -9.07 -32.89
C VAL A 29 14.35 -9.07 -31.44
N ARG A 30 13.42 -9.26 -30.51
CA ARG A 30 13.69 -9.38 -29.08
C ARG A 30 13.85 -10.84 -28.71
N PHE A 31 14.80 -11.12 -27.83
CA PHE A 31 15.15 -12.48 -27.40
C PHE A 31 14.60 -12.76 -26.01
N SER A 32 13.87 -13.86 -25.89
CA SER A 32 13.35 -14.37 -24.62
C SER A 32 14.27 -15.42 -24.00
N ILE A 33 14.66 -15.23 -22.75
CA ILE A 33 15.41 -16.18 -21.91
C ILE A 33 14.87 -16.10 -20.48
N ASN A 34 14.49 -17.24 -19.91
CA ASN A 34 14.26 -17.39 -18.47
C ASN A 34 15.61 -17.67 -17.79
N VAL A 35 16.26 -16.60 -17.31
CA VAL A 35 17.63 -16.63 -16.80
C VAL A 35 17.70 -17.42 -15.50
N LEU A 36 16.71 -17.27 -14.62
CA LEU A 36 16.68 -17.96 -13.34
C LEU A 36 16.52 -19.47 -13.52
N GLU A 37 15.59 -19.89 -14.37
CA GLU A 37 15.37 -21.30 -14.73
C GLU A 37 16.62 -21.89 -15.38
N LEU A 38 17.16 -21.23 -16.42
CA LEU A 38 18.38 -21.66 -17.11
C LEU A 38 19.56 -21.85 -16.15
N MET A 39 19.72 -20.93 -15.20
CA MET A 39 20.76 -21.00 -14.17
C MET A 39 20.54 -22.23 -13.27
N ARG A 40 19.33 -22.39 -12.75
CA ARG A 40 18.99 -23.45 -11.79
C ARG A 40 19.10 -24.83 -12.38
N GLU A 41 18.56 -25.05 -13.57
CA GLU A 41 18.68 -26.31 -14.29
C GLU A 41 20.15 -26.68 -14.53
N ALA A 42 20.94 -25.74 -15.03
CA ALA A 42 22.35 -25.96 -15.31
C ALA A 42 23.16 -26.27 -14.04
N GLN A 43 22.88 -25.58 -12.93
CA GLN A 43 23.55 -25.81 -11.66
C GLN A 43 23.16 -27.17 -11.06
N MET A 44 21.87 -27.49 -11.01
CA MET A 44 21.35 -28.73 -10.41
C MET A 44 21.79 -29.98 -11.17
N GLN A 45 21.72 -29.95 -12.51
CA GLN A 45 22.10 -31.11 -13.34
C GLN A 45 23.61 -31.36 -13.39
N HIS A 46 24.44 -30.32 -13.21
CA HIS A 46 25.88 -30.41 -13.48
C HIS A 46 26.79 -30.20 -12.26
N GLY A 47 26.30 -30.50 -11.06
CA GLY A 47 27.13 -30.75 -9.88
C GLY A 47 26.74 -29.99 -8.61
N LEU A 48 26.04 -28.86 -8.73
CA LEU A 48 25.73 -28.00 -7.59
C LEU A 48 24.71 -28.62 -6.62
N ARG A 49 23.92 -29.60 -7.07
CA ARG A 49 23.10 -30.43 -6.18
C ARG A 49 23.92 -31.11 -5.06
N HIS A 50 25.19 -31.39 -5.32
CA HIS A 50 26.13 -31.99 -4.35
C HIS A 50 27.25 -31.02 -3.93
N GLY A 51 27.12 -29.72 -4.24
CA GLY A 51 28.16 -28.73 -3.92
C GLY A 51 29.44 -28.82 -4.76
N ASP A 52 29.46 -29.56 -5.87
CA ASP A 52 30.65 -29.69 -6.72
C ASP A 52 30.76 -28.56 -7.75
N TYR A 53 31.39 -27.48 -7.33
CA TYR A 53 31.69 -26.32 -8.19
C TYR A 53 32.68 -26.65 -9.31
N THR A 54 33.58 -27.63 -9.12
CA THR A 54 34.58 -27.99 -10.14
C THR A 54 33.91 -28.64 -11.34
N ARG A 55 32.95 -29.54 -11.10
CA ARG A 55 32.14 -30.18 -12.14
C ARG A 55 31.32 -29.16 -12.92
N TYR A 56 30.68 -28.22 -12.23
CA TYR A 56 29.92 -27.16 -12.88
C TYR A 56 30.81 -26.25 -13.75
N ARG A 57 32.00 -25.85 -13.26
CA ARG A 57 32.98 -25.09 -14.06
C ARG A 57 33.42 -25.82 -15.34
N ARG A 58 33.63 -27.14 -15.26
CA ARG A 58 33.99 -27.98 -16.42
C ARG A 58 32.84 -28.02 -17.42
N TYR A 59 31.60 -28.17 -16.95
CA TYR A 59 30.40 -28.09 -17.78
C TYR A 59 30.31 -26.73 -18.51
N CYS A 60 30.41 -25.60 -17.80
CA CYS A 60 30.36 -24.28 -18.42
C CYS A 60 31.45 -24.10 -19.47
N THR A 61 32.66 -24.64 -19.24
CA THR A 61 33.75 -24.61 -20.21
C THR A 61 33.43 -25.41 -21.47
N ALA A 62 32.88 -26.61 -21.32
CA ALA A 62 32.46 -27.44 -22.46
C ALA A 62 31.28 -26.82 -23.22
N ARG A 63 30.28 -26.28 -22.50
CA ARG A 63 29.12 -25.58 -23.06
C ARG A 63 29.56 -24.36 -23.87
N LEU A 64 30.44 -23.52 -23.33
CA LEU A 64 31.03 -22.39 -24.05
C LEU A 64 31.74 -22.82 -25.32
N ARG A 65 32.56 -23.89 -25.28
CA ARG A 65 33.25 -24.41 -26.47
C ARG A 65 32.24 -24.82 -27.57
N ARG A 66 31.14 -25.47 -27.20
CA ARG A 66 30.08 -25.84 -28.15
C ARG A 66 29.37 -24.61 -28.73
N LEU A 67 29.04 -23.62 -27.90
CA LEU A 67 28.40 -22.37 -28.32
C LEU A 67 29.29 -21.57 -29.28
N TYR A 68 30.58 -21.39 -28.96
CA TYR A 68 31.52 -20.71 -29.85
C TYR A 68 31.68 -21.44 -31.19
N LYS A 69 31.65 -22.79 -31.19
CA LYS A 69 31.70 -23.59 -32.42
C LYS A 69 30.41 -23.46 -33.25
N SER A 70 29.24 -23.53 -32.61
CA SER A 70 27.94 -23.46 -33.30
C SER A 70 27.66 -22.05 -33.88
N LEU A 71 28.09 -21.00 -33.18
CA LEU A 71 28.03 -19.62 -33.65
C LEU A 71 29.13 -19.24 -34.64
N LYS A 72 30.07 -20.16 -34.93
CA LYS A 72 31.29 -19.90 -35.72
C LYS A 72 32.09 -18.67 -35.20
N PHE A 73 31.96 -18.36 -33.91
CA PHE A 73 32.55 -17.18 -33.27
C PHE A 73 33.85 -17.53 -32.54
N LEU A 74 34.81 -18.11 -33.24
CA LEU A 74 36.09 -18.54 -32.64
C LEU A 74 37.11 -17.39 -32.61
N HIS A 75 37.96 -17.35 -31.58
CA HIS A 75 39.01 -16.33 -31.40
C HIS A 75 40.27 -16.58 -32.25
N GLY A 76 40.09 -16.97 -33.52
CA GLY A 76 41.16 -17.36 -34.43
C GLY A 76 41.49 -18.87 -34.41
N ARG A 77 42.16 -19.35 -35.46
CA ARG A 77 42.78 -20.68 -35.53
C ARG A 77 44.30 -20.48 -35.42
N GLY A 78 44.92 -20.89 -34.32
CA GLY A 78 46.35 -20.65 -34.05
C GLY A 78 46.59 -19.42 -33.18
N LYS A 79 46.80 -18.24 -33.77
CA LYS A 79 47.03 -17.00 -33.01
C LYS A 79 45.73 -16.49 -32.40
N TYR A 80 45.75 -16.14 -31.11
CA TYR A 80 44.58 -15.61 -30.41
C TYR A 80 44.23 -14.21 -30.94
N THR A 81 43.03 -14.09 -31.52
CA THR A 81 42.43 -12.82 -31.91
C THR A 81 41.16 -12.63 -31.11
N ARG A 82 41.19 -11.70 -30.15
CA ARG A 82 40.04 -11.40 -29.31
C ARG A 82 38.90 -10.84 -30.16
N ARG A 83 37.76 -11.54 -30.16
CA ARG A 83 36.51 -11.05 -30.73
C ARG A 83 35.61 -10.65 -29.57
N ASN A 84 35.28 -9.36 -29.48
CA ASN A 84 34.39 -8.85 -28.44
C ASN A 84 32.94 -9.07 -28.85
N ILE A 85 32.09 -9.33 -27.85
CA ILE A 85 30.64 -9.41 -28.04
C ILE A 85 30.12 -7.98 -27.82
N THR A 86 29.70 -7.34 -28.91
CA THR A 86 29.06 -6.02 -28.93
C THR A 86 27.62 -6.16 -29.41
N GLU A 87 26.82 -5.10 -29.30
CA GLU A 87 25.40 -5.10 -29.69
C GLU A 87 25.17 -5.58 -31.14
N SER A 88 26.03 -5.18 -32.06
CA SER A 88 25.99 -5.59 -33.48
C SER A 88 26.31 -7.07 -33.71
N THR A 89 26.98 -7.74 -32.76
CA THR A 89 27.32 -9.16 -32.86
C THR A 89 26.21 -10.08 -32.35
N VAL A 90 25.25 -9.55 -31.58
CA VAL A 90 24.14 -10.33 -31.01
C VAL A 90 23.06 -10.49 -32.08
N THR A 91 23.24 -11.50 -32.94
CA THR A 91 22.26 -11.88 -33.96
C THR A 91 21.35 -13.04 -33.51
N ASP A 92 21.71 -13.71 -32.42
CA ASP A 92 21.06 -14.93 -31.92
C ASP A 92 21.12 -14.97 -30.39
N VAL A 93 20.07 -15.49 -29.75
CA VAL A 93 19.98 -15.82 -28.30
C VAL A 93 21.24 -16.51 -27.80
N ARG A 94 21.84 -17.39 -28.61
CA ARG A 94 23.06 -18.14 -28.25
C ARG A 94 24.24 -17.21 -27.89
N PHE A 95 24.33 -15.99 -28.41
CA PHE A 95 25.35 -15.03 -28.00
C PHE A 95 25.14 -14.56 -26.55
N LEU A 96 23.88 -14.36 -26.13
CA LEU A 96 23.54 -14.05 -24.74
C LEU A 96 23.91 -15.22 -23.82
N HIS A 97 23.67 -16.47 -24.25
CA HIS A 97 24.14 -17.66 -23.52
C HIS A 97 25.66 -17.73 -23.39
N VAL A 98 26.43 -17.28 -24.40
CA VAL A 98 27.90 -17.20 -24.29
C VAL A 98 28.29 -16.28 -23.15
N VAL A 99 27.71 -15.07 -23.09
CA VAL A 99 28.03 -14.09 -22.03
C VAL A 99 27.61 -14.66 -20.65
N PHE A 100 26.39 -15.20 -20.55
CA PHE A 100 25.89 -15.83 -19.34
C PHE A 100 26.81 -16.95 -18.82
N TYR A 101 27.15 -17.95 -19.64
CA TYR A 101 28.02 -19.05 -19.20
C TYR A 101 29.47 -18.61 -18.94
N THR A 102 29.93 -17.49 -19.51
CA THR A 102 31.24 -16.91 -19.12
C THR A 102 31.21 -16.30 -17.72
N ALA A 103 30.09 -15.69 -17.32
CA ALA A 103 29.87 -15.21 -15.95
C ALA A 103 29.79 -16.39 -14.98
N GLU A 104 28.93 -17.38 -15.26
CA GLU A 104 28.76 -18.58 -14.43
C GLU A 104 30.07 -19.35 -14.22
N ARG A 105 30.88 -19.52 -15.27
CA ARG A 105 32.18 -20.18 -15.14
C ARG A 105 33.13 -19.41 -14.21
N ALA A 106 33.12 -18.08 -14.26
CA ALA A 106 33.95 -17.25 -13.39
C ALA A 106 33.46 -17.27 -11.94
N TRP A 107 32.15 -17.23 -11.73
CA TRP A 107 31.50 -17.34 -10.44
C TRP A 107 31.75 -18.71 -9.79
N SER A 108 31.53 -19.80 -10.52
CA SER A 108 31.78 -21.17 -10.06
C SER A 108 33.23 -21.39 -9.65
N HIS A 109 34.19 -20.81 -10.40
CA HIS A 109 35.61 -20.87 -10.03
C HIS A 109 35.93 -20.06 -8.76
N ALA A 110 35.23 -18.94 -8.54
CA ALA A 110 35.38 -18.19 -7.30
C ALA A 110 34.80 -18.97 -6.11
N MET A 111 33.63 -19.59 -6.28
CA MET A 111 32.99 -20.42 -5.25
C MET A 111 33.80 -21.67 -4.90
N GLU A 112 34.39 -22.36 -5.87
CA GLU A 112 35.34 -23.47 -5.63
C GLU A 112 36.50 -23.06 -4.71
N LYS A 113 37.01 -21.84 -4.88
CA LYS A 113 38.08 -21.28 -4.04
C LYS A 113 37.57 -20.81 -2.68
N LYS A 114 36.32 -20.35 -2.60
CA LYS A 114 35.66 -19.99 -1.34
C LYS A 114 35.44 -21.22 -0.46
N THR A 115 34.89 -22.30 -1.02
CA THR A 115 34.61 -23.55 -0.28
C THR A 115 35.87 -24.23 0.22
N ALA A 116 37.00 -24.02 -0.46
CA ALA A 116 38.28 -24.57 -0.05
C ALA A 116 38.93 -23.82 1.14
N GLY A 117 38.34 -22.72 1.64
CA GLY A 117 38.90 -21.93 2.73
C GLY A 117 40.17 -21.17 2.31
N PRO A 118 40.07 -20.06 1.57
CA PRO A 118 41.21 -19.46 0.90
C PRO A 118 42.16 -18.75 1.88
N ASN A 119 43.47 -19.05 1.78
CA ASN A 119 44.53 -18.25 2.39
C ASN A 119 44.55 -16.82 1.81
N ALA A 120 45.18 -15.85 2.48
CA ALA A 120 45.24 -14.44 2.05
C ALA A 120 45.52 -14.22 0.53
N PRO A 121 46.53 -14.84 -0.11
CA PRO A 121 46.75 -14.69 -1.56
C PRO A 121 45.67 -15.37 -2.40
N GLN A 122 45.12 -16.49 -1.94
CA GLN A 122 44.01 -17.19 -2.61
C GLN A 122 42.72 -16.38 -2.53
N ARG A 123 42.51 -15.61 -1.46
CA ARG A 123 41.40 -14.66 -1.32
C ARG A 123 41.49 -13.56 -2.35
N ILE A 124 42.67 -12.99 -2.60
CA ILE A 124 42.87 -11.99 -3.67
C ILE A 124 42.50 -12.58 -5.04
N TYR A 125 42.95 -13.82 -5.31
CA TYR A 125 42.60 -14.52 -6.55
C TYR A 125 41.10 -14.78 -6.68
N MET A 126 40.46 -15.26 -5.61
CA MET A 126 39.01 -15.48 -5.52
C MET A 126 38.24 -14.20 -5.82
N LEU A 127 38.60 -13.08 -5.18
CA LEU A 127 38.00 -11.77 -5.44
C LEU A 127 38.23 -11.33 -6.90
N GLY A 128 39.40 -11.61 -7.47
CA GLY A 128 39.67 -11.38 -8.90
C GLY A 128 38.74 -12.18 -9.82
N ARG A 129 38.35 -13.40 -9.42
CA ARG A 129 37.37 -14.22 -10.16
C ARG A 129 35.95 -13.68 -10.02
N PHE A 130 35.54 -13.24 -8.82
CA PHE A 130 34.25 -12.57 -8.64
C PHE A 130 34.16 -11.26 -9.43
N ARG A 131 35.21 -10.42 -9.46
CA ARG A 131 35.25 -9.21 -10.30
C ARG A 131 35.05 -9.53 -11.78
N LYS A 132 35.65 -10.63 -12.25
CA LYS A 132 35.45 -11.10 -13.62
C LYS A 132 34.00 -11.54 -13.86
N ALA A 133 33.38 -12.26 -12.92
CA ALA A 133 31.97 -12.66 -13.02
C ALA A 133 31.06 -11.42 -13.11
N VAL A 134 31.24 -10.44 -12.24
CA VAL A 134 30.48 -9.17 -12.25
C VAL A 134 30.64 -8.42 -13.58
N LYS A 135 31.85 -8.35 -14.14
CA LYS A 135 32.08 -7.69 -15.44
C LYS A 135 31.28 -8.35 -16.57
N TRP A 136 31.21 -9.67 -16.59
CA TRP A 136 30.42 -10.41 -17.59
C TRP A 136 28.92 -10.31 -17.32
N ALA A 137 28.48 -10.34 -16.06
CA ALA A 137 27.08 -10.17 -15.69
C ALA A 137 26.56 -8.76 -16.03
N ALA A 138 27.39 -7.73 -15.84
CA ALA A 138 27.06 -6.36 -16.26
C ALA A 138 26.93 -6.26 -17.79
N LEU A 139 27.84 -6.88 -18.55
CA LEU A 139 27.72 -6.95 -20.01
C LEU A 139 26.46 -7.72 -20.44
N PHE A 140 26.12 -8.82 -19.75
CA PHE A 140 24.92 -9.59 -20.01
C PHE A 140 23.66 -8.73 -19.82
N SER A 141 23.55 -8.03 -18.69
CA SER A 141 22.44 -7.12 -18.40
C SER A 141 22.33 -5.99 -19.44
N GLN A 142 23.45 -5.39 -19.86
CA GLN A 142 23.46 -4.36 -20.91
C GLN A 142 22.92 -4.90 -22.25
N LEU A 143 23.40 -6.07 -22.69
CA LEU A 143 22.94 -6.68 -23.94
C LEU A 143 21.48 -7.11 -23.87
N CYS A 144 21.02 -7.63 -22.73
CA CYS A 144 19.62 -7.98 -22.50
C CYS A 144 18.71 -6.75 -22.45
N SER A 145 19.19 -5.59 -21.99
CA SER A 145 18.40 -4.34 -22.04
C SER A 145 18.13 -3.87 -23.48
N ILE A 146 19.05 -4.15 -24.41
CA ILE A 146 18.97 -3.67 -25.79
C ILE A 146 18.28 -4.69 -26.71
N LYS A 147 18.59 -5.98 -26.54
CA LYS A 147 18.14 -7.07 -27.42
C LYS A 147 17.19 -8.06 -26.75
N GLY A 148 17.04 -8.03 -25.44
CA GLY A 148 16.14 -8.91 -24.71
C GLY A 148 14.72 -8.38 -24.64
N ASP A 149 13.78 -9.29 -24.37
CA ASP A 149 12.43 -8.96 -23.92
C ASP A 149 12.49 -8.22 -22.57
N SER A 150 11.40 -7.51 -22.24
CA SER A 150 11.26 -6.79 -20.97
C SER A 150 11.60 -7.69 -19.76
N ARG A 151 11.04 -8.91 -19.71
CA ARG A 151 11.25 -9.90 -18.66
C ARG A 151 12.70 -10.34 -18.56
N THR A 152 13.31 -10.71 -19.68
CA THR A 152 14.72 -11.13 -19.73
C THR A 152 15.65 -10.00 -19.32
N SER A 153 15.31 -8.75 -19.63
CA SER A 153 16.10 -7.59 -19.20
C SER A 153 16.09 -7.42 -17.67
N LEU A 154 14.93 -7.61 -17.02
CA LEU A 154 14.80 -7.56 -15.56
C LEU A 154 15.51 -8.73 -14.88
N GLU A 155 15.32 -9.96 -15.37
CA GLU A 155 16.00 -11.13 -14.80
C GLU A 155 17.53 -11.03 -14.95
N ALA A 156 18.01 -10.48 -16.07
CA ALA A 156 19.43 -10.22 -16.26
C ALA A 156 19.97 -9.12 -15.32
N GLU A 157 19.16 -8.08 -15.02
CA GLU A 157 19.49 -7.04 -14.04
C GLU A 157 19.52 -7.60 -12.61
N ALA A 158 18.56 -8.47 -12.25
CA ALA A 158 18.56 -9.18 -10.97
C ALA A 158 19.76 -10.11 -10.82
N TYR A 159 20.13 -10.84 -11.88
CA TYR A 159 21.34 -11.67 -11.91
C TYR A 159 22.62 -10.85 -11.76
N ALA A 160 22.73 -9.72 -12.45
CA ALA A 160 23.88 -8.82 -12.33
C ALA A 160 23.98 -8.20 -10.93
N SER A 161 22.84 -7.81 -10.35
CA SER A 161 22.73 -7.30 -8.98
C SER A 161 23.19 -8.36 -7.98
N TYR A 162 22.71 -9.60 -8.09
CA TYR A 162 23.16 -10.71 -7.25
C TYR A 162 24.67 -10.89 -7.30
N MET A 163 25.25 -10.99 -8.51
CA MET A 163 26.69 -11.20 -8.70
C MET A 163 27.51 -10.05 -8.09
N LYS A 164 27.03 -8.81 -8.24
CA LYS A 164 27.65 -7.62 -7.66
C LYS A 164 27.54 -7.61 -6.13
N GLY A 165 26.38 -7.99 -5.59
CA GLY A 165 26.13 -8.19 -4.17
C GLY A 165 27.10 -9.21 -3.57
N THR A 166 27.26 -10.38 -4.19
CA THR A 166 28.22 -11.41 -3.73
C THR A 166 29.65 -10.89 -3.72
N LEU A 167 30.09 -10.17 -4.77
CA LEU A 167 31.44 -9.59 -4.78
C LEU A 167 31.66 -8.60 -3.62
N LEU A 168 30.72 -7.70 -3.38
CA LEU A 168 30.82 -6.67 -2.34
C LEU A 168 30.75 -7.28 -0.95
N PHE A 169 29.91 -8.30 -0.76
CA PHE A 169 29.82 -9.10 0.44
C PHE A 169 31.17 -9.74 0.79
N GLU A 170 31.81 -10.40 -0.17
CA GLU A 170 33.14 -11.02 0.02
C GLU A 170 34.29 -10.01 0.18
N GLN A 171 34.11 -8.76 -0.28
CA GLN A 171 35.11 -7.71 -0.07
C GLN A 171 35.07 -7.10 1.32
N GLU A 172 33.92 -7.17 2.01
CA GLU A 172 33.67 -6.62 3.35
C GLU A 172 33.90 -5.10 3.50
N LYS A 173 34.11 -4.37 2.39
CA LYS A 173 34.38 -2.91 2.41
C LYS A 173 33.14 -2.04 2.28
N ASN A 174 32.13 -2.50 1.54
CA ASN A 174 30.94 -1.71 1.26
C ASN A 174 29.69 -2.59 1.45
N ILE A 175 29.33 -2.78 2.72
CA ILE A 175 28.25 -3.66 3.16
C ILE A 175 26.89 -3.06 2.77
N GLU A 176 26.75 -1.74 2.79
CA GLU A 176 25.55 -1.02 2.35
C GLU A 176 25.24 -1.28 0.88
N ALA A 177 26.24 -1.15 0.00
CA ALA A 177 26.07 -1.45 -1.41
C ALA A 177 25.81 -2.94 -1.64
N ALA A 178 26.40 -3.84 -0.85
CA ALA A 178 26.08 -5.28 -0.94
C ALA A 178 24.61 -5.53 -0.59
N MET A 179 24.13 -4.97 0.53
CA MET A 179 22.74 -5.05 0.98
C MET A 179 21.78 -4.52 -0.08
N LEU A 180 22.09 -3.37 -0.68
CA LEU A 180 21.26 -2.79 -1.74
C LEU A 180 21.10 -3.73 -2.94
N ASN A 181 22.21 -4.31 -3.42
CA ASN A 181 22.16 -5.21 -4.57
C ASN A 181 21.38 -6.51 -4.27
N PHE A 182 21.47 -7.01 -3.02
CA PHE A 182 20.65 -8.14 -2.57
C PHE A 182 19.18 -7.77 -2.43
N LYS A 183 18.85 -6.60 -1.87
CA LYS A 183 17.47 -6.08 -1.81
C LYS A 183 16.88 -5.93 -3.21
N ASN A 184 17.62 -5.36 -4.17
CA ASN A 184 17.17 -5.26 -5.56
C ASN A 184 16.90 -6.65 -6.18
N THR A 185 17.76 -7.64 -5.88
CA THR A 185 17.55 -9.01 -6.34
C THR A 185 16.27 -9.61 -5.74
N ARG A 186 16.04 -9.39 -4.43
CA ARG A 186 14.83 -9.82 -3.71
C ARG A 186 13.58 -9.19 -4.33
N THR A 187 13.55 -7.87 -4.52
CA THR A 187 12.38 -7.17 -5.06
C THR A 187 12.03 -7.59 -6.47
N VAL A 188 13.01 -7.77 -7.37
CA VAL A 188 12.72 -8.28 -8.73
C VAL A 188 12.10 -9.67 -8.68
N TYR A 189 12.70 -10.62 -7.94
CA TYR A 189 12.17 -11.99 -7.89
C TYR A 189 10.86 -12.10 -7.11
N GLU A 190 10.61 -11.22 -6.14
CA GLU A 190 9.33 -11.14 -5.43
C GLU A 190 8.21 -10.70 -6.39
N GLU A 191 8.45 -9.66 -7.19
CA GLU A 191 7.49 -9.21 -8.20
C GLU A 191 7.32 -10.20 -9.35
N LEU A 192 8.41 -10.81 -9.85
CA LEU A 192 8.32 -11.87 -10.87
C LEU A 192 7.61 -13.13 -10.34
N GLY A 193 7.74 -13.40 -9.04
CA GLY A 193 7.06 -14.50 -8.37
C GLY A 193 5.54 -14.34 -8.41
N LYS A 194 5.00 -13.16 -8.08
CA LYS A 194 3.55 -12.93 -7.99
C LYS A 194 2.75 -13.33 -9.25
N TYR A 195 3.35 -13.20 -10.44
CA TYR A 195 2.63 -13.35 -11.71
C TYR A 195 3.19 -14.47 -12.61
N GLY A 196 4.21 -15.21 -12.15
CA GLY A 196 4.78 -16.34 -12.88
C GLY A 196 3.93 -17.61 -12.78
N SER A 197 4.27 -18.63 -13.60
CA SER A 197 3.81 -20.01 -13.41
C SER A 197 4.20 -20.55 -12.03
N ILE A 198 3.54 -21.62 -11.57
CA ILE A 198 3.83 -22.25 -10.27
C ILE A 198 5.32 -22.64 -10.16
N GLU A 199 5.92 -23.15 -11.23
CA GLU A 199 7.34 -23.49 -11.28
C GLU A 199 8.23 -22.25 -11.13
N ASN A 200 7.91 -21.16 -11.83
CA ASN A 200 8.62 -19.88 -11.71
C ASN A 200 8.46 -19.26 -10.31
N GLN A 201 7.27 -19.38 -9.70
CA GLN A 201 7.01 -18.96 -8.32
C GLN A 201 7.92 -19.68 -7.34
N LEU A 202 8.04 -21.01 -7.46
CA LEU A 202 8.91 -21.82 -6.61
C LEU A 202 10.39 -21.44 -6.80
N LEU A 203 10.84 -21.26 -8.04
CA LEU A 203 12.21 -20.85 -8.34
C LEU A 203 12.54 -19.47 -7.77
N CYS A 204 11.62 -18.51 -7.91
CA CYS A 204 11.77 -17.15 -7.36
C CYS A 204 11.83 -17.20 -5.83
N ARG A 205 10.93 -17.96 -5.20
CA ARG A 205 10.91 -18.14 -3.73
C ARG A 205 12.22 -18.73 -3.22
N GLN A 206 12.71 -19.82 -3.82
CA GLN A 206 14.01 -20.40 -3.47
C GLN A 206 15.15 -19.39 -3.60
N ARG A 207 15.09 -18.50 -4.61
CA ARG A 207 16.10 -17.47 -4.79
C ARG A 207 16.03 -16.36 -3.74
N ILE A 208 14.84 -16.00 -3.29
CA ILE A 208 14.63 -15.05 -2.20
C ILE A 208 15.17 -15.63 -0.88
N GLU A 209 14.82 -16.88 -0.57
CA GLU A 209 15.27 -17.61 0.62
C GLU A 209 16.81 -17.74 0.68
N GLU A 210 17.49 -17.83 -0.47
CA GLU A 210 18.96 -17.80 -0.52
C GLU A 210 19.57 -16.43 -0.22
N VAL A 211 18.88 -15.35 -0.60
CA VAL A 211 19.39 -13.98 -0.49
C VAL A 211 19.11 -13.39 0.89
N GLU A 212 18.05 -13.83 1.54
CA GLU A 212 17.58 -13.33 2.83
C GLU A 212 18.63 -13.44 3.97
N PRO A 213 19.34 -14.57 4.15
CA PRO A 213 20.42 -14.64 5.15
C PRO A 213 21.56 -13.64 4.88
N MET A 214 21.83 -13.33 3.61
CA MET A 214 22.87 -12.35 3.24
C MET A 214 22.40 -10.92 3.56
N ILE A 215 21.12 -10.61 3.33
CA ILE A 215 20.52 -9.33 3.73
C ILE A 215 20.57 -9.18 5.25
N GLY A 216 20.14 -10.19 6.02
CA GLY A 216 20.15 -10.12 7.48
C GLY A 216 21.56 -10.08 8.08
N PHE A 217 22.55 -10.70 7.44
CA PHE A 217 23.96 -10.50 7.82
C PHE A 217 24.43 -9.07 7.59
N CYS A 218 24.10 -8.48 6.43
CA CYS A 218 24.48 -7.09 6.14
C CYS A 218 23.78 -6.12 7.10
N SER A 219 22.50 -6.32 7.40
CA SER A 219 21.72 -5.53 8.35
C SER A 219 22.37 -5.51 9.74
N ARG A 220 22.67 -6.70 10.27
CA ARG A 220 23.35 -6.83 11.58
C ARG A 220 24.72 -6.16 11.62
N LYS A 221 25.52 -6.25 10.54
CA LYS A 221 26.83 -5.58 10.47
C LYS A 221 26.72 -4.06 10.39
N LEU A 222 25.61 -3.52 9.89
CA LEU A 222 25.34 -2.08 9.81
C LEU A 222 24.70 -1.53 11.10
N GLY A 223 24.51 -2.36 12.13
CA GLY A 223 23.90 -1.95 13.40
C GLY A 223 22.37 -1.95 13.38
N GLY A 224 21.73 -2.49 12.34
CA GLY A 224 20.28 -2.75 12.34
C GLY A 224 19.94 -3.87 13.32
N SER A 225 18.90 -3.68 14.13
CA SER A 225 18.32 -4.79 14.90
C SER A 225 17.55 -5.72 13.95
N ALA A 226 17.46 -7.02 14.28
CA ALA A 226 16.68 -7.99 13.49
C ALA A 226 15.19 -7.58 13.34
N LEU A 227 14.69 -6.68 14.20
CA LEU A 227 13.32 -6.16 14.19
C LEU A 227 13.10 -5.02 13.17
N GLN A 228 14.15 -4.42 12.61
CA GLN A 228 14.08 -3.35 11.59
C GLN A 228 14.27 -3.87 10.15
N GLU A 229 14.45 -5.18 9.95
CA GLU A 229 14.69 -5.75 8.61
C GLU A 229 13.50 -5.55 7.66
N HIS A 230 12.28 -5.47 8.19
CA HIS A 230 11.06 -5.24 7.42
C HIS A 230 10.73 -3.76 7.19
N ASP A 231 11.07 -2.86 8.13
CA ASP A 231 10.81 -1.41 8.02
C ASP A 231 11.86 -0.67 7.17
N LEU A 232 13.09 -1.21 7.06
CA LEU A 232 14.11 -0.69 6.15
C LEU A 232 13.85 -1.06 4.67
N LEU A 233 12.71 -1.67 4.35
CA LEU A 233 12.26 -1.89 2.97
C LEU A 233 11.69 -0.61 2.34
N ASP A 234 11.17 0.31 3.16
CA ASP A 234 10.46 1.53 2.71
C ASP A 234 11.28 2.82 2.91
N MET A 235 12.41 2.77 3.63
CA MET A 235 13.26 3.93 3.87
C MET A 235 14.23 4.21 2.71
N GLU A 236 13.88 5.24 1.94
CA GLU A 236 14.73 6.13 1.15
C GLU A 236 15.50 5.52 -0.04
N LYS A 237 14.82 5.40 -1.18
CA LYS A 237 15.47 5.55 -2.52
C LYS A 237 14.54 6.27 -3.49
N GLU A 238 14.33 7.56 -3.31
CA GLU A 238 13.91 8.40 -4.43
C GLU A 238 15.15 8.75 -5.24
N GLY A 239 15.15 8.37 -6.53
CA GLY A 239 16.27 8.64 -7.41
C GLY A 239 16.00 8.14 -8.83
N PRO A 240 16.53 8.81 -9.87
CA PRO A 240 16.18 8.51 -11.27
C PRO A 240 16.44 7.05 -11.67
N ALA A 241 17.46 6.42 -11.09
CA ALA A 241 17.79 5.02 -11.36
C ALA A 241 16.79 4.04 -10.72
N TYR A 242 16.21 4.39 -9.57
CA TYR A 242 15.21 3.57 -8.90
C TYR A 242 13.82 3.74 -9.55
N ASP A 243 13.51 4.94 -10.04
CA ASP A 243 12.30 5.18 -10.82
C ASP A 243 12.34 4.44 -12.16
N LEU A 244 13.48 4.46 -12.85
CA LEU A 244 13.69 3.64 -14.06
C LEU A 244 13.53 2.15 -13.75
N PHE A 245 14.05 1.68 -12.62
CA PHE A 245 13.92 0.29 -12.18
C PHE A 245 12.46 -0.09 -11.89
N LYS A 246 11.71 0.77 -11.16
CA LYS A 246 10.28 0.61 -10.93
C LYS A 246 9.48 0.60 -12.23
N ALA A 247 9.79 1.50 -13.17
CA ALA A 247 9.15 1.55 -14.47
C ALA A 247 9.38 0.28 -15.30
N LYS A 248 10.61 -0.28 -15.27
CA LYS A 248 10.90 -1.57 -15.92
C LYS A 248 10.11 -2.72 -15.29
N ILE A 249 9.99 -2.75 -13.97
CA ILE A 249 9.14 -3.73 -13.27
C ILE A 249 7.70 -3.59 -13.75
N GLU A 250 7.11 -2.39 -13.70
CA GLU A 250 5.72 -2.19 -14.15
C GLU A 250 5.53 -2.52 -15.64
N ALA A 251 6.54 -2.31 -16.50
CA ALA A 251 6.49 -2.72 -17.90
C ALA A 251 6.40 -4.25 -18.05
N VAL A 252 7.22 -5.02 -17.33
CA VAL A 252 7.14 -6.49 -17.35
C VAL A 252 5.84 -7.00 -16.75
N LEU A 253 5.38 -6.36 -15.68
CA LEU A 253 4.09 -6.68 -15.07
C LEU A 253 2.94 -6.41 -16.03
N SER A 254 2.94 -5.28 -16.75
CA SER A 254 1.90 -4.97 -17.73
C SER A 254 1.91 -5.93 -18.92
N GLU A 255 3.08 -6.37 -19.41
CA GLU A 255 3.18 -7.40 -20.44
C GLU A 255 2.66 -8.75 -19.93
N THR A 256 3.03 -9.17 -18.72
CA THR A 256 2.53 -10.43 -18.12
C THR A 256 1.01 -10.37 -17.90
N ARG A 257 0.50 -9.22 -17.45
CA ARG A 257 -0.95 -8.97 -17.31
C ARG A 257 -1.64 -8.99 -18.67
N SER A 258 -1.03 -8.48 -19.74
CA SER A 258 -1.61 -8.54 -21.09
C SER A 258 -1.78 -9.99 -21.57
N GLN A 259 -0.82 -10.87 -21.26
CA GLN A 259 -0.90 -12.30 -21.58
C GLN A 259 -1.98 -13.00 -20.75
N GLN A 260 -2.10 -12.68 -19.45
CA GLN A 260 -3.14 -13.22 -18.58
C GLN A 260 -4.54 -12.68 -18.94
N ALA A 261 -4.65 -11.40 -19.28
CA ALA A 261 -5.89 -10.75 -19.67
C ALA A 261 -6.47 -11.29 -20.98
N ALA A 262 -5.65 -11.93 -21.81
CA ALA A 262 -6.10 -12.55 -23.04
C ALA A 262 -7.15 -13.66 -22.80
N SER A 263 -7.10 -14.35 -21.64
CA SER A 263 -8.06 -15.40 -21.28
C SER A 263 -9.31 -14.88 -20.56
N MET A 264 -9.31 -13.64 -20.08
CA MET A 264 -10.49 -13.01 -19.52
C MET A 264 -11.33 -12.40 -20.64
N THR A 265 -12.56 -12.87 -20.81
CA THR A 265 -13.50 -12.36 -21.83
C THR A 265 -14.72 -11.67 -21.22
N GLU A 266 -15.00 -11.92 -19.95
CA GLU A 266 -16.23 -11.48 -19.29
C GLU A 266 -15.92 -10.90 -17.89
N PHE A 267 -16.69 -9.88 -17.50
CA PHE A 267 -16.72 -9.32 -16.16
C PHE A 267 -18.05 -9.67 -15.49
N ASN A 268 -17.99 -10.29 -14.32
CA ASN A 268 -19.20 -10.71 -13.60
C ASN A 268 -19.45 -9.80 -12.41
N TRP A 269 -20.66 -9.23 -12.32
CA TRP A 269 -21.07 -8.38 -11.20
C TRP A 269 -22.57 -8.53 -10.92
N LEU A 270 -22.93 -8.82 -9.66
CA LEU A 270 -24.31 -9.06 -9.18
C LEU A 270 -25.14 -9.99 -10.10
N GLY A 271 -24.56 -11.14 -10.43
CA GLY A 271 -25.20 -12.17 -11.27
C GLY A 271 -25.25 -11.84 -12.76
N ARG A 272 -24.77 -10.65 -13.18
CA ARG A 272 -24.69 -10.24 -14.59
C ARG A 272 -23.31 -10.47 -15.16
N ARG A 273 -23.26 -10.83 -16.43
CA ARG A 273 -22.02 -11.00 -17.19
C ARG A 273 -21.92 -9.91 -18.25
N PHE A 274 -20.82 -9.18 -18.24
CA PHE A 274 -20.54 -8.11 -19.17
C PHE A 274 -19.36 -8.52 -20.06
N PRO A 275 -19.53 -8.63 -21.39
CA PRO A 275 -18.44 -8.96 -22.28
C PRO A 275 -17.41 -7.82 -22.33
N ILE A 276 -16.13 -8.16 -22.27
CA ILE A 276 -15.04 -7.18 -22.40
C ILE A 276 -14.37 -7.35 -23.77
N THR A 277 -14.69 -6.44 -24.70
CA THR A 277 -14.15 -6.44 -26.06
C THR A 277 -12.72 -5.89 -26.12
N SER A 278 -12.45 -4.82 -25.37
CA SER A 278 -11.17 -4.10 -25.41
C SER A 278 -10.08 -4.76 -24.57
N ALA A 279 -8.93 -5.05 -25.19
CA ALA A 279 -7.78 -5.62 -24.50
C ALA A 279 -7.22 -4.69 -23.38
N LYS A 280 -7.29 -3.37 -23.57
CA LYS A 280 -6.83 -2.39 -22.57
C LYS A 280 -7.70 -2.44 -21.32
N THR A 281 -9.02 -2.45 -21.50
CA THR A 281 -10.00 -2.59 -20.40
C THR A 281 -9.79 -3.89 -19.63
N ARG A 282 -9.52 -5.01 -20.32
CA ARG A 282 -9.20 -6.30 -19.66
C ARG A 282 -7.98 -6.23 -18.76
N VAL A 283 -6.90 -5.60 -19.24
CA VAL A 283 -5.66 -5.43 -18.46
C VAL A 283 -5.90 -4.58 -17.21
N SER A 284 -6.63 -3.47 -17.32
CA SER A 284 -6.93 -2.58 -16.18
C SER A 284 -7.84 -3.25 -15.14
N ILE A 285 -8.88 -3.98 -15.59
CA ILE A 285 -9.77 -4.74 -14.68
C ILE A 285 -8.99 -5.86 -14.00
N LEU A 286 -8.15 -6.60 -14.72
CA LEU A 286 -7.34 -7.67 -14.13
C LEU A 286 -6.34 -7.12 -13.11
N LYS A 287 -5.72 -5.97 -13.38
CA LYS A 287 -4.87 -5.26 -12.42
C LYS A 287 -5.66 -4.90 -11.15
N ALA A 288 -6.90 -4.41 -11.29
CA ALA A 288 -7.75 -4.09 -10.15
C ALA A 288 -8.11 -5.36 -9.34
N GLN A 289 -8.53 -6.44 -9.99
CA GLN A 289 -8.86 -7.71 -9.31
C GLN A 289 -7.66 -8.33 -8.58
N GLN A 290 -6.44 -8.16 -9.11
CA GLN A 290 -5.22 -8.58 -8.42
C GLN A 290 -4.98 -7.77 -7.15
N LEU A 291 -5.13 -6.44 -7.22
CA LEU A 291 -5.02 -5.57 -6.05
C LEU A 291 -6.09 -5.87 -4.99
N GLU A 292 -7.29 -6.27 -5.41
CA GLU A 292 -8.34 -6.75 -4.49
C GLU A 292 -7.98 -8.07 -3.81
N LYS A 293 -7.33 -8.99 -4.53
CA LYS A 293 -6.79 -10.22 -3.92
C LYS A 293 -5.65 -9.91 -2.96
N ASP A 294 -4.82 -8.91 -3.22
CA ASP A 294 -3.77 -8.47 -2.30
C ASP A 294 -4.37 -7.84 -1.03
N LEU A 295 -5.51 -7.15 -1.14
CA LEU A 295 -6.23 -6.58 0.00
C LEU A 295 -6.90 -7.64 0.86
N ASN A 296 -7.52 -8.65 0.22
CA ASN A 296 -8.24 -9.75 0.87
C ASN A 296 -7.36 -10.96 1.19
N GLY A 297 -6.12 -10.96 0.71
CA GLY A 297 -5.19 -12.07 0.81
C GLY A 297 -4.99 -12.45 2.27
N ALA A 298 -5.02 -13.75 2.55
CA ALA A 298 -4.74 -14.33 3.86
C ALA A 298 -3.25 -14.18 4.22
N ALA A 299 -2.76 -12.93 4.29
CA ALA A 299 -1.50 -12.64 4.93
C ALA A 299 -1.63 -13.06 6.39
N THR A 300 -0.71 -13.89 6.86
CA THR A 300 -0.61 -14.37 8.25
C THR A 300 -0.42 -13.22 9.24
N GLU A 301 -0.12 -12.01 8.74
CA GLU A 301 0.05 -10.78 9.50
C GLU A 301 -0.96 -9.70 9.07
N PRO A 302 -1.53 -8.94 10.01
CA PRO A 302 -2.46 -7.86 9.70
C PRO A 302 -1.75 -6.75 8.92
N ILE A 303 -2.19 -6.49 7.68
CA ILE A 303 -1.65 -5.40 6.85
C ILE A 303 -1.88 -4.06 7.58
N PRO A 304 -0.82 -3.24 7.80
CA PRO A 304 -0.94 -1.92 8.38
C PRO A 304 -1.93 -1.03 7.62
N ALA A 305 -2.66 -0.17 8.34
CA ALA A 305 -3.70 0.67 7.76
C ALA A 305 -3.19 1.57 6.62
N ASP A 306 -1.99 2.13 6.74
CA ASP A 306 -1.38 2.98 5.71
C ASP A 306 -1.06 2.21 4.42
N LYS A 307 -0.62 0.95 4.54
CA LYS A 307 -0.39 0.07 3.39
C LYS A 307 -1.70 -0.28 2.69
N LYS A 308 -2.78 -0.50 3.45
CA LYS A 308 -4.13 -0.70 2.87
C LYS A 308 -4.60 0.53 2.11
N LEU A 309 -4.43 1.73 2.65
CA LEU A 309 -4.78 2.98 1.98
C LEU A 309 -4.01 3.16 0.65
N ALA A 310 -2.71 2.88 0.65
CA ALA A 310 -1.90 2.94 -0.57
C ALA A 310 -2.34 1.91 -1.64
N ILE A 311 -2.84 0.74 -1.22
CA ILE A 311 -3.43 -0.26 -2.15
C ILE A 311 -4.74 0.27 -2.73
N PHE A 312 -5.60 0.91 -1.93
CA PHE A 312 -6.83 1.53 -2.43
C PHE A 312 -6.55 2.62 -3.48
N ASP A 313 -5.53 3.47 -3.29
CA ASP A 313 -5.18 4.50 -4.28
C ASP A 313 -4.75 3.90 -5.63
N LYS A 314 -4.01 2.78 -5.58
CA LYS A 314 -3.65 2.01 -6.79
C LYS A 314 -4.88 1.35 -7.43
N LEU A 315 -5.80 0.87 -6.61
CA LEU A 315 -7.06 0.25 -7.06
C LEU A 315 -7.95 1.27 -7.77
N PHE A 316 -8.10 2.47 -7.20
CA PHE A 316 -8.82 3.58 -7.83
C PHE A 316 -8.19 3.97 -9.16
N SER A 317 -6.86 4.09 -9.21
CA SER A 317 -6.15 4.39 -10.46
C SER A 317 -6.44 3.35 -11.54
N ALA A 318 -6.40 2.05 -11.21
CA ALA A 318 -6.70 0.97 -12.15
C ALA A 318 -8.16 0.98 -12.63
N TYR A 319 -9.14 1.21 -11.74
CA TYR A 319 -10.55 1.32 -12.14
C TYR A 319 -10.85 2.59 -12.93
N HIS A 320 -10.20 3.72 -12.62
CA HIS A 320 -10.31 4.95 -13.42
C HIS A 320 -9.73 4.77 -14.82
N GLU A 321 -8.57 4.10 -14.95
CA GLU A 321 -8.01 3.72 -16.25
C GLU A 321 -8.97 2.80 -17.04
N ALA A 322 -9.57 1.80 -16.38
CA ALA A 322 -10.56 0.93 -17.01
C ALA A 322 -11.77 1.70 -17.54
N ARG A 323 -12.35 2.59 -16.71
CA ARG A 323 -13.48 3.45 -17.12
C ARG A 323 -13.11 4.41 -18.24
N SER A 324 -11.91 4.99 -18.20
CA SER A 324 -11.40 5.85 -19.28
C SER A 324 -11.34 5.08 -20.59
N CYS A 325 -10.84 3.83 -20.58
CA CYS A 325 -10.84 2.96 -21.75
C CYS A 325 -12.26 2.68 -22.25
N ILE A 326 -13.18 2.29 -21.36
CA ILE A 326 -14.58 2.01 -21.72
C ILE A 326 -15.27 3.25 -22.33
N ARG A 327 -15.04 4.44 -21.77
CA ARG A 327 -15.61 5.69 -22.31
C ARG A 327 -15.04 6.08 -23.66
N ASN A 328 -13.75 5.83 -23.89
CA ASN A 328 -13.12 6.03 -25.20
C ASN A 328 -13.69 5.04 -26.24
N ASP A 329 -13.93 3.79 -25.84
CA ASP A 329 -14.57 2.79 -26.69
C ASP A 329 -16.03 3.18 -26.99
N LEU A 330 -16.77 3.70 -26.00
CA LEU A 330 -18.12 4.25 -26.18
C LEU A 330 -18.16 5.44 -27.15
N ALA A 331 -17.17 6.33 -27.10
CA ALA A 331 -17.05 7.44 -28.03
C ALA A 331 -16.74 6.96 -29.46
N SER A 332 -16.04 5.83 -29.58
CA SER A 332 -15.62 5.23 -30.85
C SER A 332 -16.65 4.25 -31.45
N ALA A 333 -17.64 3.80 -30.65
CA ALA A 333 -18.61 2.77 -31.03
C ALA A 333 -19.65 3.20 -32.09
N GLY A 334 -19.71 4.48 -32.45
CA GLY A 334 -20.65 4.98 -33.47
C GLY A 334 -22.13 4.75 -33.09
N ASN A 335 -22.94 4.32 -34.06
CA ASN A 335 -24.39 4.10 -33.91
C ASN A 335 -24.79 2.63 -33.61
N ALA A 336 -23.84 1.77 -33.22
CA ALA A 336 -24.17 0.39 -32.87
C ALA A 336 -24.81 0.33 -31.47
N GLU A 337 -26.16 0.40 -31.41
CA GLU A 337 -26.92 0.46 -30.15
C GLU A 337 -26.60 -0.70 -29.20
N ASN A 338 -26.55 -1.94 -29.69
CA ASN A 338 -26.24 -3.12 -28.86
C ASN A 338 -24.86 -3.04 -28.18
N ILE A 339 -23.83 -2.61 -28.92
CA ILE A 339 -22.45 -2.48 -28.37
C ILE A 339 -22.40 -1.34 -27.35
N ARG A 340 -23.16 -0.27 -27.60
CA ARG A 340 -23.23 0.88 -26.69
C ARG A 340 -23.91 0.50 -25.39
N ASP A 341 -24.98 -0.27 -25.44
CA ASP A 341 -25.70 -0.75 -24.26
C ASP A 341 -24.84 -1.70 -23.42
N GLU A 342 -24.10 -2.61 -24.07
CA GLU A 342 -23.13 -3.48 -23.39
C GLU A 342 -22.02 -2.67 -22.70
N LEU A 343 -21.43 -1.70 -23.39
CA LEU A 343 -20.38 -0.84 -22.84
C LEU A 343 -20.90 0.10 -21.74
N ASN A 344 -22.13 0.61 -21.85
CA ASN A 344 -22.78 1.39 -20.80
C ASN A 344 -23.06 0.53 -19.55
N GLY A 345 -23.52 -0.72 -19.76
CA GLY A 345 -23.68 -1.70 -18.69
C GLY A 345 -22.35 -2.00 -17.99
N LEU A 346 -21.27 -2.19 -18.76
CA LEU A 346 -19.94 -2.40 -18.23
C LEU A 346 -19.40 -1.16 -17.48
N ASP A 347 -19.54 0.07 -18.00
CA ASP A 347 -19.14 1.29 -17.29
C ASP A 347 -19.92 1.45 -15.99
N LYS A 348 -21.24 1.17 -15.99
CA LYS A 348 -22.07 1.18 -14.79
C LYS A 348 -21.58 0.17 -13.75
N ALA A 349 -21.31 -1.07 -14.16
CA ALA A 349 -20.83 -2.11 -13.26
C ALA A 349 -19.45 -1.76 -12.66
N VAL A 350 -18.51 -1.32 -13.48
CA VAL A 350 -17.17 -0.87 -13.02
C VAL A 350 -17.29 0.36 -12.12
N SER A 351 -18.20 1.29 -12.42
CA SER A 351 -18.49 2.46 -11.58
C SER A 351 -19.07 2.07 -10.22
N ALA A 352 -19.96 1.07 -10.18
CA ALA A 352 -20.53 0.57 -8.95
C ALA A 352 -19.48 -0.14 -8.08
N VAL A 353 -18.60 -0.94 -8.68
CA VAL A 353 -17.46 -1.53 -7.96
C VAL A 353 -16.51 -0.46 -7.43
N LEU A 354 -16.20 0.58 -8.21
CA LEU A 354 -15.42 1.71 -7.74
C LEU A 354 -16.08 2.43 -6.54
N GLY A 355 -17.40 2.63 -6.59
CA GLY A 355 -18.16 3.21 -5.49
C GLY A 355 -18.10 2.34 -4.22
N LEU A 356 -18.26 1.03 -4.38
CA LEU A 356 -18.11 0.05 -3.30
C LEU A 356 -16.73 0.15 -2.63
N ARG A 357 -15.64 0.13 -3.41
CA ARG A 357 -14.27 0.26 -2.88
C ARG A 357 -14.03 1.63 -2.22
N THR A 358 -14.71 2.68 -2.71
CA THR A 358 -14.66 4.02 -2.09
C THR A 358 -15.28 4.01 -0.69
N ILE A 359 -16.43 3.33 -0.53
CA ILE A 359 -17.08 3.16 0.78
C ILE A 359 -16.17 2.38 1.72
N GLU A 360 -15.61 1.24 1.29
CA GLU A 360 -14.69 0.42 2.10
C GLU A 360 -13.46 1.22 2.58
N ARG A 361 -12.84 1.99 1.68
CA ARG A 361 -11.71 2.87 2.02
C ARG A 361 -12.10 3.95 3.02
N ASN A 362 -13.28 4.54 2.89
CA ASN A 362 -13.76 5.56 3.83
C ASN A 362 -14.18 4.95 5.18
N GLN A 363 -14.69 3.72 5.22
CA GLN A 363 -14.90 2.97 6.46
C GLN A 363 -13.58 2.72 7.19
N LEU A 364 -12.51 2.36 6.46
CA LEU A 364 -11.17 2.22 7.06
C LEU A 364 -10.68 3.55 7.67
N LEU A 365 -10.91 4.68 6.99
CA LEU A 365 -10.59 6.01 7.56
C LEU A 365 -11.39 6.29 8.83
N VAL A 366 -12.67 5.91 8.88
CA VAL A 366 -13.49 6.00 10.09
C VAL A 366 -12.92 5.13 11.21
N THR A 367 -12.51 3.89 10.93
CA THR A 367 -11.89 3.01 11.95
C THR A 367 -10.61 3.63 12.52
N ILE A 368 -9.76 4.20 11.66
CA ILE A 368 -8.54 4.91 12.09
C ILE A 368 -8.90 6.12 12.95
N ALA A 369 -9.85 6.95 12.51
CA ALA A 369 -10.31 8.13 13.25
C ALA A 369 -10.96 7.76 14.60
N LYS A 370 -11.80 6.72 14.66
CA LYS A 370 -12.37 6.18 15.91
C LYS A 370 -11.27 5.71 16.87
N SER A 371 -10.25 5.03 16.37
CA SER A 371 -9.12 4.55 17.21
C SER A 371 -8.33 5.70 17.82
N LYS A 372 -8.13 6.80 17.07
CA LYS A 372 -7.46 8.02 17.55
C LYS A 372 -8.35 8.81 18.50
N PHE A 373 -9.66 8.77 18.30
CA PHE A 373 -10.65 9.39 19.18
C PHE A 373 -10.75 8.71 20.55
N ALA A 374 -10.58 7.38 20.61
CA ALA A 374 -10.68 6.62 21.86
C ALA A 374 -9.44 6.70 22.77
N LYS A 375 -8.28 7.10 22.25
CA LYS A 375 -7.04 7.23 23.04
C LYS A 375 -7.08 8.51 23.88
N HIS A 376 -6.96 8.35 25.20
CA HIS A 376 -6.76 9.48 26.12
C HIS A 376 -5.33 10.07 25.99
N ARG A 377 -5.19 11.31 26.46
CA ARG A 377 -4.15 12.34 26.23
C ARG A 377 -2.68 11.99 26.50
N ASP A 378 -2.30 10.73 26.68
CA ASP A 378 -1.03 10.35 27.32
C ASP A 378 0.09 9.83 26.41
N GLU A 379 -0.10 9.75 25.08
CA GLU A 379 0.98 9.31 24.18
C GLU A 379 1.30 10.33 23.08
N LYS A 380 2.42 11.04 23.28
CA LYS A 380 3.29 11.72 22.29
C LYS A 380 2.60 12.28 21.03
N ASN A 381 2.40 13.59 20.98
CA ASN A 381 2.30 14.43 19.76
C ASN A 381 1.35 14.00 18.63
N GLU A 382 0.50 12.98 18.80
CA GLU A 382 -0.55 12.66 17.82
C GLU A 382 -1.75 13.60 18.01
N LYS A 383 -2.16 14.28 16.94
CA LYS A 383 -3.35 15.14 16.95
C LYS A 383 -4.58 14.28 17.23
N ILE A 384 -5.24 14.52 18.36
CA ILE A 384 -6.53 13.92 18.70
C ILE A 384 -7.54 14.29 17.61
N THR A 385 -8.22 13.29 17.06
CA THR A 385 -9.28 13.48 16.08
C THR A 385 -10.47 14.16 16.76
N LYS A 386 -10.94 15.29 16.23
CA LYS A 386 -12.11 15.97 16.79
C LYS A 386 -13.41 15.30 16.33
N PRO A 387 -14.52 15.39 17.09
CA PRO A 387 -15.81 14.82 16.66
C PRO A 387 -16.27 15.31 15.28
N GLU A 388 -15.96 16.56 14.91
CA GLU A 388 -16.37 17.14 13.61
C GLU A 388 -15.70 16.44 12.42
N GLU A 389 -14.49 15.90 12.60
CA GLU A 389 -13.80 15.14 11.55
C GLU A 389 -14.51 13.81 11.27
N LEU A 390 -15.02 13.15 12.31
CA LEU A 390 -15.84 11.94 12.17
C LEU A 390 -17.19 12.24 11.51
N VAL A 391 -17.84 13.36 11.86
CA VAL A 391 -19.07 13.80 11.18
C VAL A 391 -18.83 13.97 9.67
N ARG A 392 -17.75 14.66 9.28
CA ARG A 392 -17.39 14.86 7.87
C ARG A 392 -17.13 13.54 7.13
N LEU A 393 -16.51 12.57 7.78
CA LEU A 393 -16.26 11.25 7.19
C LEU A 393 -17.57 10.47 6.99
N TYR A 394 -18.52 10.57 7.94
CA TYR A 394 -19.83 9.94 7.78
C TYR A 394 -20.72 10.64 6.75
N ASP A 395 -20.66 11.97 6.63
CA ASP A 395 -21.34 12.68 5.53
C ASP A 395 -20.83 12.20 4.18
N LEU A 396 -19.52 12.00 4.04
CA LEU A 396 -18.93 11.43 2.85
C LEU A 396 -19.38 9.98 2.62
N LEU A 397 -19.49 9.14 3.65
CA LEU A 397 -20.01 7.78 3.52
C LEU A 397 -21.47 7.75 3.07
N ILE A 398 -22.31 8.60 3.62
CA ILE A 398 -23.73 8.74 3.25
C ILE A 398 -23.86 9.19 1.79
N GLN A 399 -23.08 10.20 1.37
CA GLN A 399 -23.07 10.64 -0.03
C GLN A 399 -22.63 9.52 -0.98
N ASN A 400 -21.53 8.82 -0.67
CA ASN A 400 -21.07 7.72 -1.53
C ASN A 400 -22.04 6.55 -1.57
N THR A 401 -22.74 6.28 -0.46
CA THR A 401 -23.73 5.20 -0.38
C THR A 401 -24.97 5.53 -1.20
N THR A 402 -25.48 6.75 -1.07
CA THR A 402 -26.62 7.25 -1.86
C THR A 402 -26.31 7.30 -3.36
N ASP A 403 -25.14 7.83 -3.75
CA ASP A 403 -24.69 7.83 -5.15
C ASP A 403 -24.58 6.40 -5.71
N LEU A 404 -24.11 5.44 -4.89
CA LEU A 404 -24.01 4.04 -5.28
C LEU A 404 -25.39 3.38 -5.44
N THR A 405 -26.31 3.56 -4.48
CA THR A 405 -27.67 3.00 -4.57
C THR A 405 -28.45 3.58 -5.74
N ASP A 406 -28.28 4.87 -6.03
CA ASP A 406 -28.90 5.55 -7.18
C ASP A 406 -28.33 5.01 -8.49
N LEU A 407 -27.01 4.84 -8.56
CA LEU A 407 -26.35 4.26 -9.72
C LEU A 407 -26.86 2.85 -9.99
N VAL A 408 -26.93 1.97 -8.99
CA VAL A 408 -27.44 0.59 -9.17
C VAL A 408 -28.92 0.61 -9.54
N SER A 409 -29.72 1.45 -8.90
CA SER A 409 -31.18 1.53 -9.07
C SER A 409 -31.64 2.12 -10.40
N SER A 410 -30.78 2.80 -11.16
CA SER A 410 -31.10 3.43 -12.44
C SER A 410 -31.50 2.47 -13.59
N GLY A 411 -31.35 1.15 -13.42
CA GLY A 411 -31.68 0.15 -14.45
C GLY A 411 -33.16 -0.23 -14.49
N ARG A 412 -33.71 -0.45 -15.69
CA ARG A 412 -35.12 -0.88 -15.88
C ARG A 412 -35.34 -2.35 -15.52
N ASP A 413 -34.37 -3.21 -15.82
CA ASP A 413 -34.38 -4.61 -15.41
C ASP A 413 -33.51 -4.73 -14.17
N LYS A 414 -34.09 -5.05 -13.02
CA LYS A 414 -33.36 -5.28 -11.76
C LYS A 414 -33.28 -6.75 -11.46
N ASN A 415 -32.08 -7.27 -11.25
CA ASN A 415 -31.89 -8.64 -10.78
C ASN A 415 -32.22 -8.74 -9.28
N GLU A 416 -32.56 -9.94 -8.79
CA GLU A 416 -32.77 -10.19 -7.35
C GLU A 416 -31.53 -9.81 -6.53
N GLU A 417 -30.33 -10.10 -7.05
CA GLU A 417 -29.06 -9.73 -6.42
C GLU A 417 -28.86 -8.21 -6.36
N GLU A 418 -29.26 -7.46 -7.39
CA GLU A 418 -29.19 -5.99 -7.40
C GLU A 418 -30.15 -5.38 -6.38
N ASN A 419 -31.37 -5.92 -6.26
CA ASN A 419 -32.34 -5.49 -5.25
C ASN A 419 -31.87 -5.82 -3.83
N ALA A 420 -31.27 -6.99 -3.63
CA ALA A 420 -30.67 -7.36 -2.34
C ALA A 420 -29.51 -6.42 -1.98
N PHE A 421 -28.65 -6.11 -2.95
CA PHE A 421 -27.54 -5.18 -2.78
C PHE A 421 -28.01 -3.77 -2.40
N VAL A 422 -29.01 -3.22 -3.11
CA VAL A 422 -29.56 -1.89 -2.80
C VAL A 422 -30.11 -1.85 -1.37
N ARG A 423 -30.91 -2.86 -0.98
CA ARG A 423 -31.42 -2.95 0.40
C ARG A 423 -30.30 -3.02 1.45
N GLU A 424 -29.23 -3.78 1.19
CA GLU A 424 -28.09 -3.85 2.11
C GLU A 424 -27.43 -2.47 2.30
N TYR A 425 -27.25 -1.71 1.23
CA TYR A 425 -26.62 -0.39 1.29
C TYR A 425 -27.54 0.69 1.86
N GLU A 426 -28.86 0.60 1.65
CA GLU A 426 -29.85 1.44 2.34
C GLU A 426 -29.80 1.23 3.86
N LEU A 427 -29.67 -0.02 4.32
CA LEU A 427 -29.49 -0.33 5.75
C LEU A 427 -28.18 0.23 6.30
N LYS A 428 -27.08 0.13 5.54
CA LYS A 428 -25.79 0.74 5.92
C LYS A 428 -25.89 2.27 5.97
N ASP A 429 -26.65 2.89 5.06
CA ASP A 429 -26.88 4.33 5.06
C ASP A 429 -27.59 4.78 6.34
N LEU A 430 -28.62 4.05 6.79
CA LEU A 430 -29.27 4.29 8.08
C LEU A 430 -28.28 4.21 9.26
N ALA A 431 -27.41 3.20 9.27
CA ALA A 431 -26.37 3.05 10.28
C ALA A 431 -25.37 4.23 10.27
N PHE A 432 -24.93 4.67 9.08
CA PHE A 432 -24.04 5.83 8.96
C PHE A 432 -24.72 7.13 9.39
N ARG A 433 -26.01 7.32 9.13
CA ARG A 433 -26.79 8.46 9.63
C ARG A 433 -26.88 8.46 11.15
N ALA A 434 -27.12 7.31 11.77
CA ALA A 434 -27.17 7.19 13.23
C ALA A 434 -25.81 7.54 13.86
N GLU A 435 -24.71 6.99 13.32
CA GLU A 435 -23.35 7.29 13.74
C GLU A 435 -22.97 8.77 13.55
N ARG A 436 -23.34 9.38 12.42
CA ARG A 436 -23.14 10.81 12.18
C ARG A 436 -23.84 11.65 13.26
N CYS A 437 -25.11 11.34 13.55
CA CYS A 437 -25.87 12.05 14.57
C CYS A 437 -25.25 11.89 15.97
N PHE A 438 -24.70 10.72 16.29
CA PHE A 438 -23.98 10.49 17.55
C PHE A 438 -22.72 11.35 17.69
N TYR A 439 -21.87 11.43 16.67
CA TYR A 439 -20.68 12.28 16.73
C TYR A 439 -20.99 13.77 16.66
N LEU A 440 -22.07 14.14 15.96
CA LEU A 440 -22.59 15.50 16.00
C LEU A 440 -23.04 15.86 17.42
N ALA A 441 -23.78 14.98 18.11
CA ALA A 441 -24.17 15.19 19.51
C ALA A 441 -22.95 15.38 20.43
N LYS A 442 -21.87 14.60 20.23
CA LYS A 442 -20.60 14.78 20.96
C LYS A 442 -19.95 16.14 20.70
N SER A 443 -20.03 16.68 19.50
CA SER A 443 -19.54 18.04 19.21
C SER A 443 -20.33 19.10 19.99
N TYR A 444 -21.67 19.00 20.04
CA TYR A 444 -22.52 19.93 20.80
C TYR A 444 -22.30 19.83 22.32
N SER A 445 -22.11 18.60 22.83
CA SER A 445 -21.71 18.34 24.22
C SER A 445 -20.39 19.03 24.56
N SER A 446 -19.39 19.00 23.66
CA SER A 446 -18.10 19.68 23.87
C SER A 446 -18.21 21.21 23.94
N VAL A 447 -19.28 21.80 23.39
CA VAL A 447 -19.58 23.24 23.40
C VAL A 447 -20.60 23.57 24.51
N SER A 448 -20.92 22.63 25.40
CA SER A 448 -21.89 22.78 26.51
C SER A 448 -23.33 23.10 26.07
N LYS A 449 -23.68 22.83 24.80
CA LYS A 449 -25.05 22.92 24.27
C LYS A 449 -25.81 21.63 24.55
N ARG A 450 -26.17 21.45 25.82
CA ARG A 450 -26.66 20.16 26.35
C ARG A 450 -28.03 19.75 25.87
N ALA A 451 -28.95 20.71 25.70
CA ALA A 451 -30.29 20.43 25.21
C ALA A 451 -30.25 19.88 23.76
N GLU A 452 -29.46 20.51 22.90
CA GLU A 452 -29.25 20.07 21.53
C GLU A 452 -28.49 18.73 21.49
N ALA A 453 -27.48 18.53 22.33
CA ALA A 453 -26.76 17.27 22.44
C ALA A 453 -27.69 16.11 22.86
N TYR A 454 -28.53 16.32 23.88
CA TYR A 454 -29.51 15.34 24.35
C TYR A 454 -30.52 14.95 23.27
N ALA A 455 -31.07 15.94 22.57
CA ALA A 455 -32.01 15.72 21.47
C ALA A 455 -31.36 14.90 20.34
N LEU A 456 -30.11 15.22 19.98
CA LEU A 456 -29.37 14.50 18.94
C LEU A 456 -29.02 13.06 19.37
N PHE A 457 -28.65 12.81 20.63
CA PHE A 457 -28.43 11.46 21.13
C PHE A 457 -29.70 10.62 21.11
N SER A 458 -30.84 11.22 21.48
CA SER A 458 -32.14 10.55 21.45
C SER A 458 -32.57 10.22 20.01
N TYR A 459 -32.33 11.15 19.08
CA TYR A 459 -32.58 10.92 17.66
C TYR A 459 -31.67 9.82 17.09
N ALA A 460 -30.37 9.86 17.39
CA ALA A 460 -29.43 8.81 16.98
C ALA A 460 -29.82 7.42 17.52
N HIS A 461 -30.32 7.36 18.75
CA HIS A 461 -30.85 6.13 19.36
C HIS A 461 -32.07 5.60 18.58
N SER A 462 -33.04 6.47 18.24
CA SER A 462 -34.21 6.06 17.45
C SER A 462 -33.86 5.52 16.06
N LEU A 463 -32.85 6.12 15.40
CA LEU A 463 -32.35 5.65 14.11
C LEU A 463 -31.65 4.28 14.24
N ALA A 464 -30.83 4.10 15.29
CA ALA A 464 -30.16 2.84 15.55
C ALA A 464 -31.18 1.71 15.83
N ASP A 465 -32.22 1.98 16.62
CA ASP A 465 -33.26 1.01 16.94
C ASP A 465 -34.12 0.67 15.70
N SER A 466 -34.43 1.65 14.85
CA SER A 466 -35.10 1.41 13.57
C SER A 466 -34.26 0.51 12.66
N ALA A 467 -32.95 0.76 12.57
CA ALA A 467 -32.04 -0.08 11.78
C ALA A 467 -31.96 -1.50 12.35
N LEU A 468 -31.89 -1.66 13.68
CA LEU A 468 -31.88 -2.96 14.35
C LEU A 468 -33.15 -3.77 14.09
N GLN A 469 -34.32 -3.12 14.04
CA GLN A 469 -35.59 -3.77 13.71
C GLN A 469 -35.58 -4.33 12.29
N GLU A 470 -35.07 -3.57 11.32
CA GLU A 470 -34.96 -4.04 9.92
C GLU A 470 -33.87 -5.11 9.74
N LEU A 471 -32.81 -5.06 10.56
CA LEU A 471 -31.69 -6.01 10.54
C LEU A 471 -31.94 -7.31 11.34
N ALA A 472 -33.08 -7.43 12.04
CA ALA A 472 -33.37 -8.57 12.93
C ALA A 472 -33.29 -9.95 12.26
N ASN A 473 -33.55 -10.01 10.94
CA ASN A 473 -33.50 -11.24 10.13
C ASN A 473 -32.27 -11.32 9.20
N SER A 474 -31.32 -10.40 9.32
CA SER A 474 -30.20 -10.24 8.40
C SER A 474 -28.96 -11.05 8.81
N PRO A 475 -28.17 -11.58 7.85
CA PRO A 475 -26.93 -12.33 8.16
C PRO A 475 -25.78 -11.45 8.70
N HIS A 476 -25.90 -10.11 8.70
CA HIS A 476 -24.83 -9.18 9.06
C HIS A 476 -24.63 -9.01 10.58
N LYS A 477 -24.14 -10.06 11.25
CA LYS A 477 -23.90 -10.07 12.71
C LYS A 477 -22.99 -8.96 13.23
N THR A 478 -21.97 -8.56 12.45
CA THR A 478 -21.03 -7.50 12.87
C THR A 478 -21.69 -6.12 12.88
N LEU A 479 -22.51 -5.82 11.87
CA LEU A 479 -23.25 -4.56 11.79
C LEU A 479 -24.28 -4.45 12.92
N ILE A 480 -24.93 -5.56 13.27
CA ILE A 480 -25.85 -5.63 14.41
C ILE A 480 -25.11 -5.32 15.72
N GLN A 481 -23.95 -5.94 15.96
CA GLN A 481 -23.13 -5.67 17.15
C GLN A 481 -22.69 -4.21 17.24
N ASP A 482 -22.26 -3.62 16.12
CA ASP A 482 -21.86 -2.20 16.07
C ASP A 482 -23.05 -1.27 16.37
N LEU A 483 -24.25 -1.58 15.84
CA LEU A 483 -25.46 -0.80 16.09
C LEU A 483 -26.00 -0.97 17.52
N GLU A 484 -25.91 -2.16 18.11
CA GLU A 484 -26.24 -2.39 19.52
C GLU A 484 -25.30 -1.59 20.43
N ALA A 485 -23.99 -1.60 20.14
CA ALA A 485 -23.02 -0.79 20.86
C ALA A 485 -23.30 0.70 20.70
N LEU A 486 -23.66 1.15 19.49
CA LEU A 486 -24.06 2.53 19.24
C LEU A 486 -25.31 2.90 20.04
N SER A 487 -26.35 2.06 20.02
CA SER A 487 -27.61 2.28 20.75
C SER A 487 -27.36 2.40 22.25
N PHE A 488 -26.54 1.51 22.82
CA PHE A 488 -26.11 1.59 24.22
C PHE A 488 -25.34 2.88 24.52
N ASN A 489 -24.40 3.26 23.64
CA ASN A 489 -23.62 4.49 23.80
C ASN A 489 -24.50 5.74 23.69
N CYS A 490 -25.45 5.80 22.76
CA CYS A 490 -26.42 6.90 22.65
C CYS A 490 -27.22 7.05 23.93
N ARG A 491 -27.74 5.94 24.46
CA ARG A 491 -28.49 5.94 25.73
C ARG A 491 -27.62 6.41 26.90
N SER A 492 -26.42 5.87 27.05
CA SER A 492 -25.48 6.27 28.11
C SER A 492 -25.15 7.76 28.06
N ASN A 493 -24.77 8.28 26.89
CA ASN A 493 -24.43 9.70 26.72
C ASN A 493 -25.65 10.60 26.93
N SER A 494 -26.85 10.19 26.49
CA SER A 494 -28.09 10.95 26.75
C SER A 494 -28.35 11.12 28.26
N CYS A 495 -28.16 10.07 29.07
CA CYS A 495 -28.29 10.13 30.52
C CYS A 495 -27.24 11.06 31.14
N ILE A 496 -25.99 11.03 30.65
CA ILE A 496 -24.90 11.90 31.14
C ILE A 496 -25.20 13.37 30.83
N GLU A 497 -25.60 13.69 29.59
CA GLU A 497 -25.95 15.06 29.20
C GLU A 497 -27.17 15.57 29.97
N HIS A 498 -28.17 14.72 30.20
CA HIS A 498 -29.35 15.08 30.99
C HIS A 498 -28.98 15.35 32.45
N ALA A 499 -28.20 14.48 33.09
CA ALA A 499 -27.76 14.67 34.47
C ALA A 499 -26.89 15.92 34.62
N THR A 500 -25.94 16.13 33.70
CA THR A 500 -25.08 17.32 33.73
C THR A 500 -25.86 18.61 33.43
N GLY A 501 -26.89 18.55 32.58
CA GLY A 501 -27.82 19.66 32.36
C GLY A 501 -28.57 20.05 33.64
N ILE A 502 -29.13 19.07 34.36
CA ILE A 502 -29.80 19.31 35.65
C ILE A 502 -28.82 19.91 36.67
N MET A 503 -27.61 19.37 36.77
CA MET A 503 -26.59 19.91 37.69
C MET A 503 -26.23 21.36 37.37
N GLU A 504 -26.22 21.75 36.09
CA GLU A 504 -26.02 23.14 35.72
C GLU A 504 -27.20 24.04 36.03
N ASP A 505 -28.43 23.57 35.79
CA ASP A 505 -29.65 24.30 36.11
C ASP A 505 -29.81 24.50 37.63
N GLU A 506 -29.46 23.49 38.44
CA GLU A 506 -29.46 23.59 39.91
C GLU A 506 -28.35 24.50 40.45
N SER A 507 -27.17 24.50 39.81
CA SER A 507 -26.06 25.38 40.22
C SER A 507 -26.16 26.80 39.67
N ALA A 508 -27.00 27.07 38.66
CA ALA A 508 -27.26 28.39 38.11
C ALA A 508 -27.77 29.40 39.17
N PRO A 509 -28.80 29.11 39.99
CA PRO A 509 -29.24 30.01 41.06
C PRO A 509 -28.18 30.19 42.15
N GLU A 510 -27.37 29.18 42.46
CA GLU A 510 -26.25 29.32 43.40
C GLU A 510 -25.11 30.20 42.86
N ARG A 511 -24.82 30.12 41.57
CA ARG A 511 -23.84 31.00 40.90
C ARG A 511 -24.36 32.42 40.80
N LEU A 512 -25.65 32.61 40.51
CA LEU A 512 -26.30 33.92 40.51
C LEU A 512 -26.33 34.52 41.91
N SER A 513 -26.66 33.75 42.94
CA SER A 513 -26.66 34.24 44.34
C SER A 513 -25.26 34.62 44.81
N LYS A 514 -24.23 33.81 44.48
CA LYS A 514 -22.82 34.16 44.73
C LYS A 514 -22.38 35.42 43.96
N GLY A 515 -22.74 35.54 42.68
CA GLY A 515 -22.42 36.72 41.85
C GLY A 515 -23.11 38.01 42.30
N VAL A 516 -24.37 37.92 42.76
CA VAL A 516 -25.10 39.07 43.33
C VAL A 516 -24.55 39.43 44.71
N SER A 517 -24.17 38.45 45.53
CA SER A 517 -23.55 38.70 46.83
C SER A 517 -22.20 39.42 46.75
N THR A 518 -21.47 39.28 45.64
CA THR A 518 -20.24 40.07 45.35
C THR A 518 -20.50 41.50 44.88
N ILE A 519 -21.75 41.87 44.55
CA ILE A 519 -22.15 43.21 44.08
C ILE A 519 -22.83 44.03 45.18
N SER A 520 -23.16 43.43 46.32
CA SER A 520 -23.71 44.15 47.48
C SER A 520 -22.74 45.22 48.00
N LEU A 521 -23.04 46.49 47.72
CA LEU A 521 -22.42 47.69 48.30
C LEU A 521 -22.93 47.89 49.74
N GLY A 522 -22.60 46.97 50.65
CA GLY A 522 -23.00 47.04 52.04
C GLY A 522 -21.94 46.41 52.94
N ASP A 523 -21.11 47.27 53.53
CA ASP A 523 -20.14 47.09 54.61
C ASP A 523 -19.33 45.78 54.68
N ASP A 524 -18.01 45.95 54.74
CA ASP A 524 -16.99 44.96 55.12
C ASP A 524 -17.34 44.24 56.44
N LYS A 525 -18.26 43.29 56.39
CA LYS A 525 -18.32 42.21 57.36
C LYS A 525 -17.21 41.23 56.98
N ARG A 526 -16.11 41.32 57.73
CA ARG A 526 -15.09 40.26 57.81
C ARG A 526 -15.80 38.92 57.73
N LYS A 527 -15.53 38.13 56.69
CA LYS A 527 -16.09 36.78 56.52
C LYS A 527 -15.86 36.01 57.82
N ASP A 528 -16.94 35.71 58.55
CA ASP A 528 -16.89 34.80 59.69
C ASP A 528 -16.31 33.46 59.18
N THR A 529 -15.15 33.09 59.72
CA THR A 529 -14.49 31.82 59.42
C THR A 529 -15.28 30.67 60.03
N LYS A 530 -16.19 30.08 59.26
CA LYS A 530 -16.97 28.90 59.67
C LYS A 530 -16.11 27.62 59.58
N TYR A 531 -16.25 26.73 60.56
CA TYR A 531 -15.60 25.41 60.59
C TYR A 531 -16.56 24.32 60.11
N LEU A 532 -16.07 23.13 59.76
CA LEU A 532 -16.92 22.01 59.30
C LEU A 532 -18.03 21.67 60.30
N LEU A 533 -17.75 21.74 61.60
CA LEU A 533 -18.74 21.52 62.66
C LEU A 533 -19.93 22.49 62.59
N ASP A 534 -19.73 23.69 62.03
CA ASP A 534 -20.77 24.70 61.87
C ASP A 534 -21.59 24.53 60.58
N ILE A 535 -21.13 23.66 59.65
CA ILE A 535 -21.65 23.52 58.28
C ILE A 535 -22.09 22.06 57.98
N LEU A 536 -22.51 21.30 59.01
CA LEU A 536 -22.89 19.88 58.85
C LEU A 536 -24.12 19.66 57.93
N GLY A 537 -24.89 20.71 57.63
CA GLY A 537 -26.11 20.65 56.80
C GLY A 537 -25.90 20.99 55.31
N SER A 538 -24.70 21.34 54.86
CA SER A 538 -24.43 21.68 53.44
C SER A 538 -23.12 21.07 52.96
N TYR A 539 -23.09 20.63 51.69
CA TYR A 539 -21.91 19.99 51.10
C TYR A 539 -20.89 21.04 50.61
N GLU A 540 -20.24 21.72 51.55
CA GLU A 540 -19.10 22.61 51.26
C GLU A 540 -17.78 21.94 51.67
N SER A 541 -16.75 21.99 50.81
CA SER A 541 -15.45 21.37 51.09
C SER A 541 -14.67 22.13 52.17
N ALA A 542 -14.56 21.54 53.37
CA ALA A 542 -13.77 22.09 54.48
C ALA A 542 -12.23 21.96 54.31
N LEU A 543 -11.78 21.34 53.22
CA LEU A 543 -10.37 21.09 52.90
C LEU A 543 -9.79 22.07 51.86
N GLY A 544 -10.60 23.00 51.33
CA GLY A 544 -10.18 23.93 50.27
C GLY A 544 -9.93 23.26 48.92
N GLU A 545 -9.71 24.06 47.86
CA GLU A 545 -9.35 23.55 46.53
C GLU A 545 -7.93 22.95 46.55
N GLN A 546 -7.74 21.84 45.83
CA GLN A 546 -6.51 21.01 45.83
C GLN A 546 -5.20 21.76 45.50
N SER A 547 -5.27 23.00 45.02
CA SER A 547 -4.11 23.81 44.60
C SER A 547 -3.67 24.88 45.61
N ALA A 548 -4.39 25.09 46.71
CA ALA A 548 -4.01 26.09 47.71
C ALA A 548 -3.52 25.42 49.00
N LYS A 549 -2.33 25.80 49.50
CA LYS A 549 -1.82 25.44 50.85
C LYS A 549 -2.63 26.15 51.94
N ALA A 550 -3.95 26.03 51.93
CA ALA A 550 -4.83 26.57 52.95
C ALA A 550 -4.95 25.54 54.10
N PRO A 551 -4.92 25.97 55.37
CA PRO A 551 -5.05 25.06 56.50
C PRO A 551 -6.47 24.45 56.54
N CYS A 552 -6.56 23.15 56.78
CA CYS A 552 -7.82 22.41 56.92
C CYS A 552 -8.65 22.95 58.10
N ARG A 553 -9.90 23.37 57.86
CA ARG A 553 -10.75 24.04 58.87
C ARG A 553 -11.83 23.11 59.41
N ILE A 554 -11.39 22.02 60.03
CA ILE A 554 -12.29 20.98 60.56
C ILE A 554 -12.98 21.46 61.84
N SER A 555 -12.22 21.97 62.81
CA SER A 555 -12.72 22.50 64.06
C SER A 555 -11.83 23.64 64.58
N GLN A 556 -12.39 24.50 65.41
CA GLN A 556 -11.62 25.56 66.07
C GLN A 556 -10.70 24.95 67.13
N PHE A 557 -9.39 25.19 67.02
CA PHE A 557 -8.40 24.77 68.01
C PHE A 557 -7.42 25.91 68.33
N PRO A 558 -7.15 26.21 69.61
CA PRO A 558 -7.72 25.61 70.82
C PRO A 558 -9.21 26.00 71.01
N PRO A 559 -10.01 25.19 71.73
CA PRO A 559 -11.41 25.48 71.98
C PRO A 559 -11.57 26.82 72.74
N PRO A 560 -12.66 27.57 72.50
CA PRO A 560 -12.88 28.83 73.17
C PRO A 560 -12.99 28.64 74.69
N PHE A 561 -12.37 29.54 75.46
CA PHE A 561 -12.44 29.50 76.92
C PHE A 561 -13.88 29.69 77.39
N GLN A 562 -14.34 28.76 78.22
CA GLN A 562 -15.63 28.86 78.89
C GLN A 562 -15.40 29.33 80.33
N SER A 563 -16.15 30.34 80.78
CA SER A 563 -16.11 30.78 82.17
C SER A 563 -16.70 29.70 83.07
N VAL A 564 -15.92 29.22 84.04
CA VAL A 564 -16.40 28.30 85.09
C VAL A 564 -16.61 29.11 86.37
N PRO A 565 -17.78 29.05 87.02
CA PRO A 565 -17.99 29.70 88.31
C PRO A 565 -17.14 29.03 89.40
N CYS A 566 -16.28 29.81 90.08
CA CYS A 566 -15.53 29.33 91.23
C CYS A 566 -16.44 29.29 92.47
N ASN A 567 -16.42 28.18 93.22
CA ASN A 567 -17.11 28.12 94.51
C ASN A 567 -16.50 29.14 95.50
N PRO A 568 -17.32 29.80 96.34
CA PRO A 568 -16.85 30.83 97.26
C PRO A 568 -15.86 30.23 98.28
N ILE A 569 -14.76 30.94 98.52
CA ILE A 569 -13.76 30.59 99.52
C ILE A 569 -14.37 30.84 100.90
N VAL A 570 -14.61 29.77 101.66
CA VAL A 570 -14.93 29.85 103.09
C VAL A 570 -13.60 29.83 103.84
N LEU A 571 -13.30 30.91 104.56
CA LEU A 571 -12.21 30.94 105.54
C LEU A 571 -12.83 30.58 106.90
N ASP A 572 -12.22 29.62 107.60
CA ASP A 572 -12.67 29.07 108.90
C ASP A 572 -12.78 30.13 110.02
#